data_AF-A0A0G2J7Y0-F1
#
_entry.id   AF-A0A0G2J7Y0-F1
#
_cell.length_a   1.000
_cell.length_b   1.000
_cell.length_c   1.000
_cell.angle_alpha   90.00
_cell.angle_beta   90.00
_cell.angle_gamma   90.00
#
_symmetry.space_group_name_H-M   'P 1'
#
loop_
_entity.id
_entity.type
_entity.pdbx_description
1 polymer ?
#
loop_
_entity_poly.entity_id
_entity_poly.type
_entity_poly.pdbx_seq_one_letter_code
_entity_poly.pdbx_strand_id
1 'polypeptide(L)'
;MVGGSARYHIMYHLADVYCELDKAEEAEKLIVDEVSRLRVDGKQSSKRFRRLALPLAEAYIRQGRLEAARSVLQELLELFKLLKGEVRFDVTDQLGHVRSMIDLAHVS
;
A
#
# COMPACT_ATOMS: atom_id res chain seq x y z
N MET A 1 14.77 -5.08 19.58
CA MET A 1 13.56 -4.32 19.19
C MET A 1 12.82 -5.05 18.08
N VAL A 2 11.86 -5.93 18.41
CA VAL A 2 11.16 -6.80 17.43
C VAL A 2 9.74 -6.30 17.08
N GLY A 3 9.20 -5.31 17.80
CA GLY A 3 7.79 -4.90 17.71
C GLY A 3 7.38 -4.08 16.48
N GLY A 4 8.33 -3.55 15.69
CA GLY A 4 8.02 -2.67 14.57
C GLY A 4 7.41 -3.42 13.38
N SER A 5 8.00 -4.54 12.96
CA SER A 5 7.60 -5.24 11.72
C SER A 5 6.22 -5.90 11.83
N ALA A 6 5.94 -6.57 12.96
CA ALA A 6 4.69 -7.31 13.17
C ALA A 6 3.46 -6.41 13.07
N ARG A 7 3.53 -5.18 13.60
CA ARG A 7 2.44 -4.20 13.51
C ARG A 7 2.02 -3.93 12.06
N TYR A 8 2.97 -3.66 11.16
CA TYR A 8 2.65 -3.37 9.75
C TYR A 8 2.10 -4.59 9.01
N HIS A 9 2.51 -5.80 9.40
CA HIS A 9 1.92 -7.03 8.86
C HIS A 9 0.46 -7.19 9.29
N ILE A 10 0.16 -6.99 10.58
CA ILE A 10 -1.20 -7.05 11.09
C ILE A 10 -2.08 -5.99 10.43
N MET A 11 -1.62 -4.74 10.38
CA MET A 11 -2.35 -3.65 9.73
C MET A 11 -2.61 -3.93 8.25
N TYR A 12 -1.63 -4.44 7.52
CA TYR A 12 -1.79 -4.84 6.13
C TYR A 12 -2.86 -5.91 5.96
N HIS A 13 -2.72 -7.04 6.64
CA HIS A 13 -3.65 -8.16 6.48
C HIS A 13 -5.06 -7.82 6.95
N LEU A 14 -5.20 -7.03 8.03
CA LEU A 14 -6.51 -6.61 8.50
C LEU A 14 -7.17 -5.61 7.55
N ALA A 15 -6.43 -4.66 6.99
CA ALA A 15 -6.97 -3.75 5.97
C ALA A 15 -7.39 -4.49 4.70
N ASP A 16 -6.59 -5.46 4.25
CA ASP A 16 -6.89 -6.33 3.11
C ASP A 16 -8.20 -7.10 3.34
N VAL A 17 -8.35 -7.73 4.51
CA VAL A 17 -9.60 -8.41 4.90
C VAL A 17 -10.78 -7.45 4.99
N TYR A 18 -10.58 -6.22 5.47
CA TYR A 18 -11.64 -5.22 5.48
C TYR A 18 -12.09 -4.82 4.07
N CYS A 19 -11.17 -4.63 3.12
CA CYS A 19 -11.52 -4.38 1.73
C CYS A 19 -12.35 -5.54 1.13
N GLU A 20 -11.96 -6.79 1.39
CA GLU A 20 -12.68 -7.98 0.90
C GLU A 20 -14.05 -8.20 1.56
N LEU A 21 -14.29 -7.60 2.72
CA LEU A 21 -15.57 -7.65 3.43
C LEU A 21 -16.47 -6.42 3.16
N ASP A 22 -16.16 -5.63 2.12
CA ASP A 22 -16.83 -4.36 1.80
C ASP A 22 -16.84 -3.35 2.96
N LYS A 23 -15.74 -3.33 3.75
CA LYS A 23 -15.49 -2.43 4.89
C LYS A 23 -14.33 -1.49 4.59
N ALA A 24 -14.39 -0.83 3.44
CA ALA A 24 -13.28 -0.03 2.93
C ALA A 24 -12.97 1.20 3.79
N GLU A 25 -13.98 1.77 4.47
CA GLU A 25 -13.81 2.89 5.40
C GLU A 25 -13.02 2.47 6.65
N GLU A 26 -13.23 1.27 7.16
CA GLU A 26 -12.45 0.71 8.27
C GLU A 26 -11.01 0.42 7.86
N ALA A 27 -10.81 -0.09 6.64
CA ALA A 27 -9.48 -0.29 6.06
C ALA A 27 -8.70 1.02 6.00
N GLU A 28 -9.31 2.09 5.46
CA GLU A 28 -8.71 3.42 5.39
C GLU A 28 -8.38 3.95 6.79
N LYS A 29 -9.36 3.98 7.71
CA LYS A 29 -9.17 4.47 9.09
C LYS A 29 -8.03 3.76 9.81
N LEU A 30 -7.84 2.47 9.54
CA LEU A 30 -6.77 1.68 10.16
C LEU A 30 -5.37 2.15 9.73
N ILE A 31 -5.19 2.57 8.47
CA ILE A 31 -3.85 2.73 7.87
C ILE A 31 -3.50 4.15 7.40
N VAL A 32 -4.48 5.03 7.16
CA VAL A 32 -4.26 6.35 6.51
C VAL A 32 -3.31 7.25 7.30
N ASP A 33 -3.41 7.28 8.62
CA ASP A 33 -2.55 8.10 9.48
C ASP A 33 -1.10 7.61 9.48
N GLU A 34 -0.89 6.29 9.41
CA GLU A 34 0.44 5.69 9.37
C GLU A 34 1.11 5.93 8.01
N VAL A 35 0.35 5.80 6.91
CA VAL A 35 0.84 6.14 5.56
C VAL A 35 1.20 7.62 5.49
N SER A 36 0.35 8.50 6.00
CA SER A 36 0.57 9.95 6.02
C SER A 36 1.81 10.32 6.83
N ARG A 37 1.98 9.73 8.02
CA ARG A 37 3.19 9.92 8.84
C ARG A 37 4.45 9.44 8.13
N LEU A 38 4.40 8.29 7.45
CA LEU A 38 5.55 7.79 6.67
C LEU A 38 5.90 8.74 5.50
N ARG A 39 4.93 9.43 4.89
CA ARG A 39 5.21 10.48 3.90
C ARG A 39 5.88 11.70 4.52
N VAL A 40 5.33 12.22 5.62
CA VAL A 40 5.89 13.39 6.34
C VAL A 40 7.32 13.12 6.80
N ASP A 41 7.60 11.89 7.24
CA ASP A 41 8.94 11.46 7.66
C ASP A 41 9.91 11.19 6.48
N GLY A 42 9.48 11.32 5.23
CA GLY A 42 10.30 11.01 4.04
C GLY A 42 10.61 9.51 3.87
N LYS A 43 9.78 8.62 4.42
CA LYS A 43 9.99 7.16 4.45
C LYS A 43 9.22 6.39 3.35
N GLN A 44 8.90 7.06 2.25
CA GLN A 44 8.17 6.47 1.11
C GLN A 44 8.92 5.27 0.49
N SER A 45 10.26 5.29 0.48
CA SER A 45 11.09 4.17 0.00
C SER A 45 11.11 2.95 0.92
N SER A 46 10.49 3.03 2.10
CA SER A 46 10.48 1.92 3.06
C SER A 46 9.51 0.81 2.68
N LYS A 47 9.84 -0.43 3.04
CA LYS A 47 8.94 -1.59 2.87
C LYS A 47 7.62 -1.41 3.64
N ARG A 48 7.64 -0.67 4.75
CA ARG A 48 6.46 -0.35 5.57
C ARG A 48 5.47 0.52 4.82
N PHE A 49 5.98 1.54 4.12
CA PHE A 49 5.16 2.42 3.30
C PHE A 49 4.49 1.64 2.18
N ARG A 50 5.27 0.94 1.34
CA ARG A 50 4.72 0.16 0.22
C ARG A 50 3.65 -0.84 0.67
N ARG A 51 3.90 -1.51 1.79
CA ARG A 51 2.96 -2.47 2.38
C ARG A 51 1.63 -1.85 2.77
N LEU A 52 1.61 -0.67 3.39
CA LEU A 52 0.35 -0.04 3.80
C LEU A 52 -0.32 0.78 2.69
N ALA A 53 0.44 1.32 1.75
CA ALA A 53 -0.10 2.08 0.63
C ALA A 53 -0.92 1.21 -0.33
N LEU A 54 -0.59 -0.08 -0.48
CA LEU A 54 -1.35 -1.04 -1.29
C LEU A 54 -2.82 -1.17 -0.86
N PRO A 55 -3.14 -1.63 0.37
CA PRO A 55 -4.54 -1.74 0.80
C PRO A 55 -5.21 -0.37 0.96
N LEU A 56 -4.45 0.73 1.12
CA LEU A 56 -5.02 2.08 1.09
C LEU A 56 -5.53 2.45 -0.31
N ALA A 57 -4.77 2.12 -1.35
CA ALA A 57 -5.22 2.31 -2.72
C ALA A 57 -6.50 1.49 -2.97
N GLU A 58 -6.52 0.22 -2.56
CA GLU A 58 -7.74 -0.59 -2.71
C GLU A 58 -8.92 -0.03 -1.92
N ALA A 59 -8.72 0.41 -0.68
CA ALA A 59 -9.79 1.04 0.10
C ALA A 59 -10.38 2.25 -0.65
N TYR A 60 -9.54 3.06 -1.30
CA TYR A 60 -10.02 4.14 -2.17
C TYR A 60 -10.77 3.64 -3.40
N ILE A 61 -10.34 2.54 -4.03
CA ILE A 61 -11.07 1.92 -5.16
C ILE A 61 -12.47 1.49 -4.72
N ARG A 62 -12.57 0.77 -3.60
CA ARG A 62 -13.84 0.26 -3.06
C ARG A 62 -14.80 1.38 -2.65
N GLN A 63 -14.27 2.53 -2.23
CA GLN A 63 -15.04 3.76 -1.96
C GLN A 63 -15.37 4.60 -3.21
N GLY A 64 -14.94 4.18 -4.41
CA GLY A 64 -15.13 4.95 -5.65
C GLY A 64 -14.24 6.19 -5.78
N ARG A 65 -13.24 6.35 -4.90
CA ARG A 65 -12.28 7.47 -4.89
C ARG A 65 -11.11 7.21 -5.85
N LEU A 66 -11.44 7.03 -7.13
CA LEU A 66 -10.50 6.52 -8.15
C LEU A 66 -9.26 7.40 -8.35
N GLU A 67 -9.39 8.72 -8.31
CA GLU A 67 -8.24 9.62 -8.46
C GLU A 67 -7.26 9.53 -7.28
N ALA A 68 -7.77 9.34 -6.06
CA ALA A 68 -6.93 9.13 -4.89
C ALA A 68 -6.21 7.77 -4.99
N ALA A 69 -6.91 6.72 -5.41
CA ALA A 69 -6.31 5.41 -5.67
C ALA A 69 -5.21 5.50 -6.74
N ARG A 70 -5.50 6.12 -7.89
CA ARG A 70 -4.57 6.33 -9.00
C ARG A 70 -3.28 7.01 -8.54
N SER A 71 -3.40 8.07 -7.74
CA SER A 71 -2.24 8.79 -7.21
C SER A 71 -1.34 7.89 -6.34
N VAL A 72 -1.93 7.10 -5.43
CA VAL A 72 -1.18 6.16 -4.58
C VAL A 72 -0.52 5.05 -5.40
N LEU A 73 -1.23 4.51 -6.40
CA LEU A 73 -0.73 3.44 -7.26
C LEU A 73 0.43 3.91 -8.14
N GLN A 74 0.35 5.12 -8.71
CA GLN A 74 1.46 5.71 -9.46
C GLN A 74 2.71 5.89 -8.59
N GLU A 75 2.55 6.39 -7.35
CA GLU A 75 3.64 6.49 -6.38
C GLU A 75 4.27 5.12 -6.10
N LEU A 76 3.45 4.09 -5.87
CA LEU A 76 3.93 2.72 -5.66
C LEU A 76 4.73 2.19 -6.85
N LEU A 77 4.26 2.40 -8.09
CA LEU A 77 4.96 1.95 -9.29
C LEU A 77 6.34 2.60 -9.43
N GLU A 78 6.46 3.91 -9.17
CA GLU A 78 7.77 4.58 -9.18
C GLU A 78 8.71 4.01 -8.10
N LEU A 79 8.19 3.77 -6.89
CA LEU A 79 8.97 3.14 -5.83
C LEU A 79 9.44 1.72 -6.19
N PHE A 80 8.59 0.90 -6.81
CA PHE A 80 8.97 -0.45 -7.24
C PHE A 80 9.98 -0.44 -8.38
N LYS A 81 9.88 0.51 -9.32
CA LYS A 81 10.87 0.69 -10.39
C LYS A 81 12.26 0.98 -9.80
N LEU A 82 12.35 1.85 -8.81
CA LEU A 82 13.62 2.22 -8.16
C LEU A 82 14.28 1.04 -7.43
N LEU A 83 13.50 0.08 -6.94
CA LEU A 83 14.03 -1.11 -6.25
C LEU A 83 14.54 -2.20 -7.19
N LYS A 84 14.17 -2.15 -8.48
CA LYS A 84 14.47 -3.22 -9.43
C LYS A 84 15.99 -3.34 -9.59
N GLY A 85 16.56 -4.43 -9.09
CA GLY A 85 18.01 -4.68 -9.09
C GLY A 85 18.66 -4.55 -7.70
N GLU A 86 17.94 -4.09 -6.68
CA GLU A 86 18.41 -4.18 -5.30
C GLU A 86 18.27 -5.61 -4.75
N VAL A 87 19.25 -6.05 -3.97
CA VAL A 87 19.20 -7.33 -3.23
C VAL A 87 17.96 -7.42 -2.31
N ARG A 88 17.42 -6.28 -1.90
CA ARG A 88 16.23 -6.17 -1.02
C ARG A 88 14.91 -6.29 -1.76
N PHE A 89 14.91 -6.30 -3.10
CA PHE A 89 13.70 -6.47 -3.91
C PHE A 89 13.29 -7.95 -3.91
N ASP A 90 12.49 -8.32 -2.92
CA ASP A 90 12.04 -9.69 -2.72
C ASP A 90 10.68 -9.99 -3.36
N VAL A 91 10.22 -11.24 -3.24
CA VAL A 91 8.95 -11.71 -3.81
C VAL A 91 7.74 -10.91 -3.32
N THR A 92 7.77 -10.35 -2.11
CA THR A 92 6.67 -9.52 -1.60
C THR A 92 6.60 -8.20 -2.37
N ASP A 93 7.75 -7.60 -2.67
CA ASP A 93 7.81 -6.38 -3.47
C ASP A 93 7.42 -6.65 -4.93
N GLN A 94 7.78 -7.81 -5.48
CA GLN A 94 7.36 -8.23 -6.83
C GLN A 94 5.85 -8.40 -6.94
N LEU A 95 5.22 -9.11 -5.99
CA LEU A 95 3.78 -9.29 -5.96
C LEU A 95 3.05 -7.95 -5.74
N GLY A 96 3.58 -7.09 -4.86
CA GLY A 96 3.05 -5.74 -4.66
C GLY A 96 3.11 -4.89 -5.92
N HIS A 97 4.19 -4.99 -6.68
CA HIS A 97 4.34 -4.32 -7.97
C HIS A 97 3.28 -4.78 -8.98
N VAL A 98 3.11 -6.09 -9.15
CA VAL A 98 2.10 -6.66 -10.05
C VAL A 98 0.69 -6.26 -9.64
N ARG A 99 0.35 -6.35 -8.34
CA ARG A 99 -0.95 -5.91 -7.81
C ARG A 99 -1.20 -4.43 -8.11
N SER A 100 -0.20 -3.57 -7.87
CA SER A 100 -0.31 -2.14 -8.19
C SER A 100 -0.58 -1.87 -9.66
N MET A 101 0.02 -2.66 -10.57
CA MET A 101 -0.23 -2.54 -12.01
C MET A 101 -1.66 -2.95 -12.39
N ILE A 102 -2.16 -4.04 -11.81
CA ILE A 102 -3.53 -4.53 -12.04
C ILE A 102 -4.55 -3.51 -11.53
N ASP A 103 -4.38 -3.05 -10.29
CA ASP A 103 -5.27 -2.06 -9.68
C ASP A 103 -5.23 -0.75 -10.45
N LEU A 104 -4.05 -0.31 -10.92
CA LEU A 104 -3.95 0.90 -11.73
C LEU A 104 -4.68 0.75 -13.06
N ALA A 105 -4.59 -0.43 -13.70
CA ALA A 105 -5.32 -0.70 -14.94
C ALA A 105 -6.85 -0.68 -14.74
N HIS A 106 -7.35 -1.11 -13.57
CA HIS A 106 -8.78 -1.06 -13.25
C HIS A 106 -9.31 0.36 -13.03
N VAL A 107 -8.49 1.25 -12.48
CA VAL A 107 -8.90 2.64 -12.19
C VAL A 107 -8.53 3.62 -13.30
N SER A 108 -7.84 3.15 -14.36
CA SER A 108 -7.31 4.03 -15.40
C SER A 108 -8.33 4.43 -16.44
#